data_AF-A0A966VEG3-F1
#
_entry.id   AF-A0A966VEG3-F1
#
_cell.length_a   1.000
_cell.length_b   1.000
_cell.length_c   1.000
_cell.angle_alpha   90.00
_cell.angle_beta   90.00
_cell.angle_gamma   90.00
#
_symmetry.space_group_name_H-M   'P 1'
#
loop_
_entity.id
_entity.type
_entity.pdbx_description
1 polymer ?
#
loop_
_entity_poly.entity_id
_entity_poly.type
_entity_poly.pdbx_seq_one_letter_code
_entity_poly.pdbx_strand_id
1 'polypeptide(L)'
;MATEFPIDPEFDRFIEGITMKPDGGALVEMPPEDMDIVEQPDGGALVTIGGQEEEGESDFYENLAEKISGLELSSLAMRYLDLIDKDKEARKDRDKKYEEGLKRTGMGNDAPGGAQFQGASKVVHPIMAEACVDFASRAMKELFPPDGPTRIRMIGEANEEKEDRAKRKRDWMNWQLTEQIEEFRDEQEQLLTQLPLGGSQYMKLW
;
A
#
# COMPACT_ATOMS: atom_id res chain seq x y z
N MET A 1 -21.25 -10.73 30.39
CA MET A 1 -22.06 -11.70 29.63
C MET A 1 -23.15 -10.93 28.91
N ALA A 2 -22.93 -10.61 27.64
CA ALA A 2 -23.97 -10.14 26.74
C ALA A 2 -23.96 -11.13 25.57
N THR A 3 -25.02 -11.93 25.50
CA THR A 3 -25.28 -12.89 24.43
C THR A 3 -26.04 -12.16 23.33
N GLU A 4 -25.35 -11.78 22.26
CA GLU A 4 -25.97 -11.31 21.03
C GLU A 4 -26.30 -12.50 20.13
N PHE A 5 -27.58 -12.64 19.76
CA PHE A 5 -28.06 -13.59 18.76
C PHE A 5 -27.78 -13.05 17.34
N PRO A 6 -27.69 -13.90 16.30
CA PRO A 6 -27.38 -13.46 14.94
C PRO A 6 -28.52 -12.62 14.33
N ILE A 7 -28.14 -11.59 13.59
CA ILE A 7 -29.02 -10.67 12.86
C ILE A 7 -29.77 -11.46 11.77
N ASP A 8 -31.07 -11.19 11.61
CA ASP A 8 -31.94 -11.82 10.61
C ASP A 8 -31.42 -11.54 9.18
N PRO A 9 -31.31 -12.55 8.30
CA PRO A 9 -30.87 -12.38 6.91
C PRO A 9 -31.69 -11.40 6.08
N GLU A 10 -32.92 -11.08 6.48
CA GLU A 10 -33.83 -10.15 5.80
C GLU A 10 -33.83 -8.74 6.37
N PHE A 11 -33.08 -8.48 7.45
CA PHE A 11 -32.97 -7.14 8.01
C PHE A 11 -32.27 -6.22 6.99
N ASP A 12 -32.95 -5.12 6.60
CA ASP A 12 -32.47 -4.05 5.71
C ASP A 12 -32.44 -4.34 4.18
N ARG A 13 -33.23 -5.30 3.67
CA ARG A 13 -33.39 -5.52 2.20
C ARG A 13 -34.55 -4.77 1.54
N PHE A 14 -35.21 -3.85 2.25
CA PHE A 14 -36.25 -3.02 1.65
C PHE A 14 -35.65 -1.72 1.13
N ILE A 15 -35.46 -1.64 -0.19
CA ILE A 15 -35.24 -0.37 -0.88
C ILE A 15 -36.61 0.31 -0.98
N GLU A 16 -36.78 1.50 -0.40
CA GLU A 16 -38.02 2.28 -0.52
C GLU A 16 -38.41 2.47 -2.00
N GLY A 17 -39.67 2.16 -2.35
CA GLY A 17 -40.26 2.51 -3.65
C GLY A 17 -40.54 1.37 -4.64
N ILE A 18 -40.20 0.11 -4.32
CA ILE A 18 -40.49 -1.05 -5.19
C ILE A 18 -41.55 -1.96 -4.57
N THR A 19 -42.73 -2.06 -5.19
CA THR A 19 -43.76 -3.04 -4.82
C THR A 19 -43.87 -4.13 -5.88
N MET A 20 -43.63 -5.39 -5.48
CA MET A 20 -43.76 -6.54 -6.38
C MET A 20 -45.22 -7.00 -6.47
N LYS A 21 -45.75 -7.16 -7.69
CA LYS A 21 -47.05 -7.79 -7.93
C LYS A 21 -46.89 -9.32 -8.07
N PRO A 22 -47.93 -10.11 -7.76
CA PRO A 22 -47.88 -11.58 -7.82
C PRO A 22 -47.60 -12.16 -9.22
N ASP A 23 -47.74 -11.37 -10.29
CA ASP A 23 -47.47 -11.78 -11.68
C ASP A 23 -46.02 -11.52 -12.13
N GLY A 24 -45.10 -11.23 -11.20
CA GLY A 24 -43.66 -11.07 -11.51
C GLY A 24 -43.28 -9.72 -12.11
N GLY A 25 -44.21 -8.76 -12.18
CA GLY A 25 -43.93 -7.36 -12.52
C GLY A 25 -43.60 -6.54 -11.27
N ALA A 26 -42.55 -5.70 -11.37
CA ALA A 26 -42.20 -4.72 -10.35
C ALA A 26 -42.84 -3.35 -10.68
N LEU A 27 -43.55 -2.76 -9.72
CA LEU A 27 -44.02 -1.38 -9.80
C LEU A 27 -43.01 -0.49 -9.07
N VAL A 28 -42.38 0.43 -9.80
CA VAL A 28 -41.42 1.41 -9.26
C VAL A 28 -42.04 2.79 -9.40
N GLU A 29 -42.34 3.46 -8.29
CA GLU A 29 -42.73 4.87 -8.31
C GLU A 29 -41.46 5.73 -8.33
N MET A 30 -41.19 6.39 -9.46
CA MET A 30 -40.07 7.32 -9.61
C MET A 30 -40.58 8.76 -9.81
N PRO A 31 -39.92 9.78 -9.21
CA PRO A 31 -40.27 11.18 -9.41
C PRO A 31 -40.15 11.58 -10.89
N PRO A 32 -41.03 12.45 -11.41
CA PRO A 32 -41.23 12.65 -12.86
C PRO A 32 -40.25 13.62 -13.54
N GLU A 33 -39.16 14.03 -12.89
CA GLU A 33 -38.24 15.00 -13.50
C GLU A 33 -37.06 14.25 -14.13
N ASP A 34 -37.07 14.22 -15.48
CA ASP A 34 -36.02 13.76 -16.41
C ASP A 34 -36.01 12.27 -16.84
N MET A 35 -37.06 11.83 -17.56
CA MET A 35 -37.04 10.57 -18.32
C MET A 35 -37.44 10.77 -19.78
N ASP A 36 -36.53 10.44 -20.71
CA ASP A 36 -36.84 10.24 -22.13
C ASP A 36 -37.19 8.77 -22.35
N ILE A 37 -38.46 8.51 -22.69
CA ILE A 37 -39.00 7.16 -22.89
C ILE A 37 -39.13 6.92 -24.40
N VAL A 38 -38.43 5.90 -24.91
CA VAL A 38 -38.58 5.44 -26.30
C VAL A 38 -39.26 4.06 -26.27
N GLU A 39 -40.49 3.99 -26.76
CA GLU A 39 -41.27 2.74 -26.84
C GLU A 39 -40.80 1.89 -28.03
N GLN A 40 -40.54 0.61 -27.77
CA GLN A 40 -40.05 -0.35 -28.75
C GLN A 40 -41.20 -1.25 -29.24
N PRO A 41 -41.19 -1.73 -30.50
CA PRO A 41 -42.35 -2.39 -31.14
C PRO A 41 -42.80 -3.72 -30.50
N ASP A 42 -41.96 -4.27 -29.64
CA ASP A 42 -42.10 -5.48 -28.84
C ASP A 42 -42.72 -5.24 -27.46
N GLY A 43 -43.18 -4.01 -27.18
CA GLY A 43 -43.89 -3.65 -25.96
C GLY A 43 -42.97 -3.42 -24.75
N GLY A 44 -41.65 -3.36 -24.98
CA GLY A 44 -40.67 -2.88 -24.01
C GLY A 44 -40.48 -1.37 -24.10
N ALA A 45 -40.16 -0.74 -22.98
CA ALA A 45 -39.78 0.68 -22.92
C ALA A 45 -38.31 0.80 -22.53
N LEU A 46 -37.52 1.52 -23.33
CA LEU A 46 -36.16 1.90 -22.97
C LEU A 46 -36.25 3.23 -22.21
N VAL A 47 -35.89 3.21 -20.92
CA VAL A 47 -35.88 4.40 -20.05
C VAL A 47 -34.44 4.86 -19.90
N THR A 48 -34.10 5.96 -20.56
CA THR A 48 -32.79 6.62 -20.42
C THR A 48 -32.89 7.66 -19.30
N ILE A 49 -32.28 7.38 -18.15
CA ILE A 49 -32.20 8.30 -17.00
C ILE A 49 -30.92 9.11 -17.14
N GLY A 50 -31.07 10.39 -17.51
CA GLY A 50 -29.98 11.36 -17.54
C GLY A 50 -28.93 11.10 -18.63
N GLY A 51 -28.58 12.12 -19.40
CA GLY A 51 -27.46 12.09 -20.34
C GLY A 51 -26.12 11.99 -19.61
N GLN A 52 -25.80 10.83 -19.05
CA GLN A 52 -24.41 10.44 -18.89
C GLN A 52 -23.94 10.03 -20.29
N GLU A 53 -23.18 10.93 -20.93
CA GLU A 53 -22.23 10.51 -21.96
C GLU A 53 -21.50 9.30 -21.39
N GLU A 54 -21.59 8.16 -22.08
CA GLU A 54 -20.75 7.01 -21.79
C GLU A 54 -19.31 7.53 -21.85
N GLU A 55 -18.68 7.75 -20.69
CA GLU A 55 -17.24 7.97 -20.61
C GLU A 55 -16.62 6.73 -21.26
N GLY A 56 -16.24 6.87 -22.53
CA GLY A 56 -15.81 5.75 -23.36
C GLY A 56 -14.73 4.95 -22.64
N GLU A 57 -14.77 3.63 -22.84
CA GLU A 57 -13.85 2.66 -22.23
C GLU A 57 -12.42 3.21 -22.15
N SER A 58 -12.08 3.76 -20.98
CA SER A 58 -10.74 4.22 -20.67
C SER A 58 -9.85 2.99 -20.59
N ASP A 59 -8.78 2.93 -21.38
CA ASP A 59 -7.77 1.89 -21.20
C ASP A 59 -7.20 2.00 -19.77
N PHE A 60 -6.92 0.86 -19.12
CA PHE A 60 -6.46 0.83 -17.74
C PHE A 60 -5.15 1.59 -17.54
N TYR A 61 -4.35 1.70 -18.61
CA TYR A 61 -3.06 2.39 -18.63
C TYR A 61 -3.12 3.81 -19.19
N GLU A 62 -4.32 4.37 -19.38
CA GLU A 62 -4.46 5.69 -19.98
C GLU A 62 -4.00 6.81 -19.04
N ASN A 63 -3.34 7.82 -19.61
CA ASN A 63 -2.84 8.97 -18.87
C ASN A 63 -3.99 9.91 -18.49
N LEU A 64 -4.50 9.76 -17.26
CA LEU A 64 -5.58 10.60 -16.72
C LEU A 64 -5.24 12.09 -16.67
N ALA A 65 -3.95 12.47 -16.68
CA ALA A 65 -3.56 13.88 -16.67
C ALA A 65 -3.95 14.62 -17.97
N GLU A 66 -4.18 13.90 -19.08
CA GLU A 66 -4.62 14.51 -20.35
C GLU A 66 -6.13 14.73 -20.42
N LYS A 67 -6.89 14.02 -19.57
CA LYS A 67 -8.37 14.12 -19.49
C LYS A 67 -8.85 15.13 -18.44
N ILE A 68 -8.03 15.40 -17.42
CA ILE A 68 -8.37 16.32 -16.32
C ILE A 68 -8.06 17.76 -16.71
N SER A 69 -8.91 18.70 -16.28
CA SER A 69 -8.72 20.11 -16.58
C SER A 69 -7.45 20.68 -15.91
N GLY A 70 -6.78 21.64 -16.56
CA GLY A 70 -5.56 22.24 -16.02
C GLY A 70 -5.75 22.93 -14.66
N LEU A 71 -6.96 23.41 -14.36
CA LEU A 71 -7.31 23.99 -13.06
C LEU A 71 -7.37 22.93 -11.96
N GLU A 72 -7.99 21.78 -12.23
CA GLU A 72 -8.06 20.65 -11.29
C GLU A 72 -6.68 20.04 -11.06
N LEU A 73 -5.87 19.87 -12.11
CA LEU A 73 -4.48 19.41 -11.98
C LEU A 73 -3.65 20.36 -11.12
N SER A 74 -3.81 21.66 -11.30
CA SER A 74 -3.11 22.68 -10.51
C SER A 74 -3.52 22.64 -9.03
N SER A 75 -4.83 22.49 -8.77
CA SER A 75 -5.36 22.32 -7.41
C SER A 75 -4.81 21.06 -6.75
N LEU A 76 -4.80 19.94 -7.49
CA LEU A 76 -4.26 18.66 -7.02
C LEU A 76 -2.76 18.75 -6.72
N ALA A 77 -1.99 19.39 -7.59
CA ALA A 77 -0.56 19.61 -7.43
C ALA A 77 -0.28 20.44 -6.18
N MET A 78 -0.98 21.56 -5.99
CA MET A 78 -0.84 22.39 -4.79
C MET A 78 -1.18 21.62 -3.51
N ARG A 79 -2.24 20.81 -3.54
CA ARG A 79 -2.59 19.94 -2.41
C ARG A 79 -1.48 18.95 -2.09
N TYR A 80 -0.92 18.28 -3.09
CA TYR A 80 0.16 17.33 -2.85
C TYR A 80 1.46 17.98 -2.39
N LEU A 81 1.80 19.17 -2.90
CA LEU A 81 2.96 19.92 -2.43
C LEU A 81 2.81 20.29 -0.94
N ASP A 82 1.63 20.79 -0.53
CA ASP A 82 1.34 21.08 0.88
C ASP A 82 1.42 19.82 1.76
N LEU A 83 0.90 18.69 1.29
CA LEU A 83 1.02 17.41 2.00
C LEU A 83 2.47 16.95 2.11
N ILE A 84 3.27 17.08 1.05
CA ILE A 84 4.70 16.74 1.06
C ILE A 84 5.47 17.61 2.06
N ASP A 85 5.17 18.90 2.13
CA ASP A 85 5.86 19.80 3.04
C ASP A 85 5.45 19.55 4.50
N LYS A 86 4.18 19.23 4.77
CA LYS A 86 3.73 18.74 6.08
C LYS A 86 4.45 17.45 6.48
N ASP A 87 4.60 16.52 5.54
CA ASP A 87 5.31 15.25 5.77
C ASP A 87 6.80 15.47 6.07
N LYS A 88 7.46 16.38 5.36
CA LYS A 88 8.87 16.77 5.64
C LYS A 88 9.00 17.39 7.02
N GLU A 89 8.08 18.27 7.39
CA GLU A 89 8.12 18.92 8.70
C GLU A 89 7.90 17.91 9.84
N ALA A 90 6.97 16.96 9.67
CA ALA A 90 6.75 15.88 10.61
C ALA A 90 7.98 14.95 10.76
N ARG A 91 8.76 14.73 9.69
CA ARG A 91 9.96 13.87 9.70
C ARG A 91 11.24 14.58 10.15
N LYS A 92 11.23 15.92 10.27
CA LYS A 92 12.41 16.73 10.58
C LYS A 92 13.17 16.28 11.83
N ASP A 93 12.46 15.88 12.89
CA ASP A 93 13.09 15.42 14.13
C ASP A 93 13.71 14.03 14.01
N ARG A 94 13.10 13.14 13.20
CA ARG A 94 13.71 11.85 12.86
C ARG A 94 14.99 12.06 12.06
N ASP A 95 14.96 12.92 11.05
CA ASP A 95 16.10 13.14 10.16
C ASP A 95 17.29 13.75 10.91
N LYS A 96 17.04 14.68 11.85
CA LYS A 96 18.09 15.19 12.76
C LYS A 96 18.71 14.10 13.63
N LYS A 97 17.89 13.22 14.23
CA LYS A 97 18.38 12.09 15.05
C LYS A 97 19.18 11.11 14.21
N TYR A 98 18.73 10.85 12.99
CA TYR A 98 19.43 10.00 12.03
C TYR A 98 20.80 10.58 11.65
N GLU A 99 20.85 11.87 11.32
CA GLU A 99 22.09 12.60 11.02
C GLU A 99 23.07 12.56 12.20
N GLU A 100 22.59 12.82 13.41
CA GLU A 100 23.41 12.77 14.63
C GLU A 100 23.92 11.34 14.90
N GLY A 101 23.07 10.32 14.69
CA GLY A 101 23.44 8.91 14.78
C GLY A 101 24.57 8.55 13.82
N LEU A 102 24.44 8.94 12.55
CA LEU A 102 25.46 8.68 11.52
C LEU A 102 26.79 9.39 11.78
N LYS A 103 26.77 10.61 12.31
CA LYS A 103 28.02 11.30 12.71
C LYS A 103 28.68 10.62 13.91
N ARG A 104 27.90 10.07 14.85
CA ARG A 104 28.44 9.35 16.02
C ARG A 104 29.05 7.99 15.68
N THR A 105 28.58 7.31 14.64
CA THR A 105 29.19 6.05 14.17
C THR A 105 30.54 6.27 13.49
N GLY A 106 30.88 7.51 13.13
CA GLY A 106 32.12 7.84 12.42
C GLY A 106 32.08 7.53 10.92
N MET A 107 30.93 7.13 10.38
CA MET A 107 30.71 6.96 8.93
C MET A 107 30.37 8.28 8.24
N GLY A 108 29.92 9.30 9.01
CA GLY A 108 29.71 10.65 8.51
C GLY A 108 30.94 11.54 8.60
N ASN A 109 30.78 12.81 8.23
CA ASN A 109 31.75 13.86 8.53
C ASN A 109 31.98 13.99 10.06
N ASP A 110 33.01 14.74 10.45
CA ASP A 110 33.41 15.06 11.82
C ASP A 110 32.35 14.82 12.91
N ALA A 111 32.70 13.96 13.89
CA ALA A 111 31.80 13.57 14.97
C ALA A 111 31.20 14.81 15.69
N PRO A 112 29.92 14.76 16.10
CA PRO A 112 29.26 15.91 16.67
C PRO A 112 29.80 16.18 18.08
N GLY A 113 30.23 17.41 18.31
CA GLY A 113 30.80 17.84 19.59
C GLY A 113 32.33 17.82 19.62
N GLY A 114 32.89 18.40 20.68
CA GLY A 114 34.31 18.69 20.82
C GLY A 114 34.62 20.15 20.50
N ALA A 115 35.63 20.69 21.17
CA ALA A 115 36.03 22.07 20.98
C ALA A 115 36.79 22.24 19.65
N GLN A 116 36.54 23.34 18.93
CA GLN A 116 37.20 23.64 17.65
C GLN A 116 38.56 24.34 17.87
N PHE A 117 39.44 23.73 18.66
CA PHE A 117 40.82 24.21 18.83
C PHE A 117 41.83 23.15 18.39
N GLN A 118 43.02 23.58 17.99
CA GLN A 118 44.10 22.67 17.60
C GLN A 118 44.47 21.73 18.76
N GLY A 119 44.30 20.43 18.54
CA GLY A 119 44.57 19.38 19.54
C GLY A 119 43.33 18.80 20.21
N ALA A 120 42.11 19.27 19.89
CA ALA A 120 40.90 18.63 20.37
C ALA A 120 40.66 17.27 19.68
N SER A 121 40.43 16.23 20.48
CA SER A 121 40.05 14.90 20.00
C SER A 121 38.54 14.77 19.87
N LYS A 122 38.09 14.19 18.75
CA LYS A 122 36.70 13.81 18.55
C LYS A 122 36.55 12.33 18.85
N VAL A 123 35.53 11.97 19.62
CA VAL A 123 35.26 10.58 20.02
C VAL A 123 34.10 10.07 19.17
N VAL A 124 34.37 9.01 18.41
CA VAL A 124 33.36 8.21 17.71
C VAL A 124 33.02 6.98 18.56
N HIS A 125 31.80 6.47 18.45
CA HIS A 125 31.37 5.27 19.16
C HIS A 125 31.34 4.07 18.20
N PRO A 126 32.45 3.31 18.08
CA PRO A 126 32.54 2.18 17.13
C PRO A 126 31.53 1.07 17.43
N ILE A 127 31.13 0.91 18.70
CA ILE A 127 30.13 -0.08 19.13
C ILE A 127 28.78 0.14 18.43
N MET A 128 28.41 1.38 18.11
CA MET A 128 27.15 1.63 17.38
C MET A 128 27.22 1.13 15.94
N ALA A 129 28.35 1.31 15.26
CA ALA A 129 28.56 0.79 13.91
C ALA A 129 28.57 -0.74 13.91
N GLU A 130 29.29 -1.34 14.86
CA GLU A 130 29.34 -2.79 15.04
C GLU A 130 27.94 -3.37 15.30
N ALA A 131 27.16 -2.76 16.20
CA ALA A 131 25.80 -3.19 16.48
C ALA A 131 24.87 -3.14 15.26
N CYS A 132 25.05 -2.15 14.37
CA CYS A 132 24.27 -2.07 13.12
C CYS A 132 24.63 -3.21 12.16
N VAL A 133 25.92 -3.51 12.02
CA VAL A 133 26.42 -4.62 11.18
C VAL A 133 25.95 -5.98 11.74
N ASP A 134 26.01 -6.14 13.06
CA ASP A 134 25.52 -7.33 13.75
C ASP A 134 24.01 -7.51 13.58
N PHE A 135 23.24 -6.44 13.72
CA PHE A 135 21.80 -6.45 13.48
C PHE A 135 21.49 -6.87 12.04
N ALA A 136 22.11 -6.23 11.05
CA ALA A 136 21.89 -6.54 9.65
C ALA A 136 22.24 -7.99 9.33
N SER A 137 23.37 -8.47 9.84
CA SER A 137 23.83 -9.86 9.65
C SER A 137 22.87 -10.89 10.25
N ARG A 138 22.30 -10.62 11.42
CA ARG A 138 21.34 -11.52 12.09
C ARG A 138 19.98 -11.48 11.42
N ALA A 139 19.48 -10.28 11.12
CA ALA A 139 18.20 -10.08 10.46
C ALA A 139 18.18 -10.73 9.07
N MET A 140 19.26 -10.54 8.29
CA MET A 140 19.33 -11.10 6.94
C MET A 140 19.31 -12.63 6.93
N LYS A 141 20.01 -13.27 7.87
CA LYS A 141 19.99 -14.74 8.00
C LYS A 141 18.61 -15.30 8.31
N GLU A 142 17.79 -14.58 9.07
CA GLU A 142 16.45 -15.02 9.46
C GLU A 142 15.38 -14.70 8.40
N LEU A 143 15.50 -13.53 7.76
CA LEU A 143 14.57 -13.07 6.74
C LEU A 143 14.83 -13.72 5.38
N PHE A 144 16.09 -14.03 5.09
CA PHE A 144 16.53 -14.60 3.82
C PHE A 144 17.35 -15.89 4.05
N PRO A 145 16.69 -16.97 4.52
CA PRO A 145 17.36 -18.25 4.72
C PRO A 145 17.68 -18.93 3.38
N PRO A 146 18.55 -19.96 3.36
CA PRO A 146 18.90 -20.70 2.15
C PRO A 146 17.70 -21.35 1.43
N ASP A 147 16.64 -21.70 2.17
CA ASP A 147 15.40 -22.27 1.62
C ASP A 147 14.47 -21.22 0.98
N GLY A 148 14.88 -19.96 1.00
CA GLY A 148 14.14 -18.81 0.46
C GLY A 148 13.29 -18.08 1.51
N PRO A 149 12.95 -16.80 1.26
CA PRO A 149 12.26 -15.94 2.22
C PRO A 149 10.80 -16.37 2.50
N THR A 150 10.15 -17.05 1.55
CA THR A 150 8.74 -17.42 1.67
C THR A 150 8.58 -18.77 2.34
N ARG A 151 7.79 -18.82 3.42
CA ARG A 151 7.44 -20.06 4.13
C ARG A 151 5.96 -20.39 3.97
N ILE A 152 5.64 -21.68 3.97
CA ILE A 152 4.25 -22.17 3.87
C ILE A 152 3.68 -22.34 5.27
N ARG A 153 2.47 -21.84 5.48
CA ARG A 153 1.63 -22.21 6.62
C ARG A 153 0.26 -22.65 6.12
N MET A 154 -0.04 -23.94 6.23
CA MET A 154 -1.37 -24.46 5.91
C MET A 154 -2.33 -24.20 7.08
N ILE A 155 -3.56 -23.77 6.77
CA ILE A 155 -4.63 -23.54 7.76
C ILE A 155 -5.71 -24.59 7.51
N GLY A 156 -6.10 -25.32 8.58
CA GLY A 156 -7.10 -26.38 8.53
C GLY A 156 -6.52 -27.76 8.20
N GLU A 157 -7.38 -28.70 7.79
CA GLU A 157 -6.97 -30.06 7.43
C GLU A 157 -6.06 -30.05 6.21
N ALA A 158 -4.87 -30.64 6.40
CA ALA A 158 -3.89 -30.85 5.35
C ALA A 158 -4.38 -31.96 4.42
N ASN A 159 -4.61 -31.61 3.16
CA ASN A 159 -4.85 -32.55 2.07
C ASN A 159 -3.65 -32.50 1.12
N GLU A 160 -3.31 -33.61 0.49
CA GLU A 160 -2.15 -33.75 -0.41
C GLU A 160 -2.19 -32.70 -1.54
N GLU A 161 -3.35 -32.50 -2.17
CA GLU A 161 -3.53 -31.47 -3.20
C GLU A 161 -3.28 -30.03 -2.70
N LYS A 162 -3.61 -29.75 -1.44
CA LYS A 162 -3.36 -28.42 -0.84
C LYS A 162 -1.88 -28.23 -0.55
N GLU A 163 -1.20 -29.28 -0.10
CA GLU A 163 0.23 -29.25 0.18
C GLU A 163 1.04 -29.01 -1.10
N ASP A 164 0.70 -29.73 -2.19
CA ASP A 164 1.36 -29.56 -3.48
C ASP A 164 1.13 -28.16 -4.07
N ARG A 165 -0.10 -27.64 -3.94
CA ARG A 165 -0.40 -26.26 -4.35
C ARG A 165 0.40 -25.25 -3.54
N ALA A 166 0.56 -25.48 -2.24
CA ALA A 166 1.31 -24.58 -1.36
C ALA A 166 2.81 -24.61 -1.67
N LYS A 167 3.38 -25.80 -1.91
CA LYS A 167 4.77 -25.97 -2.38
C LYS A 167 5.02 -25.20 -3.67
N ARG A 168 4.17 -25.39 -4.68
CA ARG A 168 4.27 -24.66 -5.95
C ARG A 168 4.22 -23.14 -5.77
N LYS A 169 3.31 -22.64 -4.93
CA LYS A 169 3.21 -21.20 -4.64
C LYS A 169 4.46 -20.66 -3.94
N ARG A 170 4.99 -21.40 -2.97
CA ARG A 170 6.23 -21.04 -2.27
C ARG A 170 7.40 -20.99 -3.24
N ASP A 171 7.56 -22.03 -4.06
CA ASP A 171 8.70 -22.13 -4.98
C ASP A 171 8.64 -21.01 -6.03
N TRP A 172 7.44 -20.67 -6.52
CA TRP A 172 7.24 -19.55 -7.43
C TRP A 172 7.52 -18.20 -6.76
N MET A 173 7.03 -17.94 -5.54
CA MET A 173 7.30 -16.71 -4.81
C MET A 173 8.78 -16.56 -4.44
N ASN A 174 9.45 -17.66 -4.08
CA ASN A 174 10.89 -17.66 -3.85
C ASN A 174 11.65 -17.32 -5.14
N TRP A 175 11.33 -17.99 -6.25
CA TRP A 175 11.89 -17.66 -7.57
C TRP A 175 11.66 -16.18 -7.94
N GLN A 176 10.48 -15.63 -7.66
CA GLN A 176 10.18 -14.24 -7.93
C GLN A 176 11.12 -13.29 -7.17
N LEU A 177 11.31 -13.53 -5.87
CA LEU A 177 12.14 -12.68 -5.01
C LEU A 177 13.65 -12.89 -5.19
N THR A 178 14.09 -14.06 -5.67
CA THR A 178 15.51 -14.37 -5.84
C THR A 178 16.02 -14.14 -7.26
N GLU A 179 15.18 -14.39 -8.28
CA GLU A 179 15.60 -14.38 -9.69
C GLU A 179 14.90 -13.29 -10.51
N GLN A 180 13.60 -13.04 -10.31
CA GLN A 180 12.90 -12.01 -11.09
C GLN A 180 13.23 -10.60 -10.60
N ILE A 181 13.36 -10.43 -9.29
CA ILE A 181 13.71 -9.14 -8.67
C ILE A 181 15.18 -9.22 -8.20
N GLU A 182 16.11 -9.05 -9.15
CA GLU A 182 17.55 -9.18 -8.89
C GLU A 182 18.03 -8.27 -7.73
N GLU A 183 17.46 -7.06 -7.62
CA GLU A 183 17.86 -6.05 -6.63
C GLU A 183 17.29 -6.30 -5.22
N PHE A 184 16.32 -7.23 -5.06
CA PHE A 184 15.58 -7.38 -3.79
C PHE A 184 16.52 -7.64 -2.61
N ARG A 185 17.50 -8.54 -2.81
CA ARG A 185 18.42 -8.95 -1.76
C ARG A 185 19.34 -7.79 -1.35
N ASP A 186 19.92 -7.10 -2.32
CA ASP A 186 20.89 -6.04 -2.08
C ASP A 186 20.22 -4.82 -1.42
N GLU A 187 19.02 -4.45 -1.88
CA GLU A 187 18.20 -3.40 -1.27
C GLU A 187 17.77 -3.76 0.15
N GLN A 188 17.42 -5.03 0.41
CA GLN A 188 17.11 -5.52 1.74
C GLN A 188 18.33 -5.46 2.67
N GLU A 189 19.50 -5.92 2.24
CA GLU A 189 20.73 -5.84 3.03
C GLU A 189 21.10 -4.38 3.33
N GLN A 190 21.05 -3.49 2.33
CA GLN A 190 21.33 -2.07 2.53
C GLN A 190 20.35 -1.41 3.51
N LEU A 191 19.05 -1.68 3.38
CA LEU A 191 18.03 -1.14 4.28
C LEU A 191 18.26 -1.59 5.73
N LEU A 192 18.60 -2.87 5.95
CA LEU A 192 18.84 -3.42 7.28
C LEU A 192 20.04 -2.78 8.00
N THR A 193 21.04 -2.28 7.27
CA THR A 193 22.15 -1.53 7.89
C THR A 193 21.72 -0.16 8.44
N GLN A 194 20.70 0.46 7.83
CA GLN A 194 20.23 1.80 8.17
C GLN A 194 19.04 1.79 9.14
N LEU A 195 18.31 0.68 9.22
CA LEU A 195 17.11 0.55 10.04
C LEU A 195 17.37 0.79 11.54
N PRO A 196 18.45 0.28 12.17
CA PRO A 196 18.75 0.54 13.58
C PRO A 196 19.01 2.02 13.89
N LEU A 197 19.52 2.77 12.91
CA LEU A 197 19.83 4.20 13.05
C LEU A 197 18.59 5.08 12.79
N GLY A 198 17.79 4.73 11.77
CA GLY A 198 16.65 5.54 11.33
C GLY A 198 15.29 5.14 11.92
N GLY A 199 15.21 3.98 12.56
CA GLY A 199 14.02 3.38 13.19
C GLY A 199 12.96 2.88 12.19
N SER A 200 12.74 3.61 11.11
CA SER A 200 11.87 3.25 9.98
C SER A 200 12.64 3.43 8.69
N GLN A 201 12.37 2.62 7.68
CA GLN A 201 12.91 2.76 6.33
C GLN A 201 11.87 2.32 5.31
N TYR A 202 11.98 2.82 4.09
CA TYR A 202 11.09 2.47 2.99
C TYR A 202 11.84 1.63 1.97
N MET A 203 11.26 0.51 1.58
CA MET A 203 11.73 -0.30 0.47
C MET A 203 10.77 -0.12 -0.68
N LYS A 204 11.29 0.16 -1.86
CA LYS A 204 10.51 0.19 -3.10
C LYS A 204 10.95 -1.00 -3.95
N LEU A 205 9.96 -1.73 -4.45
CA LEU A 205 10.15 -2.85 -5.36
C LEU A 205 9.40 -2.51 -6.65
N TRP A 206 9.96 -2.95 -7.78
CA TRP A 206 9.46 -2.70 -9.12
C TRP A 206 8.80 -3.95 -9.70
#